data_AF-A0A0L0UKW6-F1
#
_entry.id   AF-A0A0L0UKW6-F1
#
_cell.length_a   1.000
_cell.length_b   1.000
_cell.length_c   1.000
_cell.angle_alpha   90.00
_cell.angle_beta   90.00
_cell.angle_gamma   90.00
#
_symmetry.space_group_name_H-M   'P 1'
#
loop_
_entity.id
_entity.type
_entity.pdbx_description
1 polymer ?
#
loop_
_entity_poly.entity_id
_entity_poly.type
_entity_poly.pdbx_seq_one_letter_code
_entity_poly.pdbx_strand_id
1 'polypeptide(L)'
;MQLLRILIPTFRNLRDLDIAFATHLQPTVGATDAPPKPIRSHVLIGQNGTGKSNLIEALLTIFRDVDLDREAAFDYTLEYSIRGYVVRIEADTSKQKRPYVWVDGKAESQGYLLNNRELLPAHIFAYYSGRNERIEALFHEHQRRFNQRQEITTAEVLSDTYEAPDRMIELEEAL
;
A
#
# COMPACT_ATOMS: atom_id res chain seq x y z
N MET A 1 0.05 -10.55 -4.33
CA MET A 1 1.27 -10.07 -3.65
C MET A 1 1.57 -11.04 -2.51
N GLN A 2 2.84 -11.33 -2.24
CA GLN A 2 3.29 -12.14 -1.11
C GLN A 2 4.49 -11.43 -0.48
N LEU A 3 4.46 -11.22 0.84
CA LEU A 3 5.65 -10.75 1.56
C LEU A 3 6.70 -11.86 1.53
N LEU A 4 7.96 -11.49 1.39
CA LEU A 4 9.10 -12.42 1.37
C LEU A 4 9.97 -12.23 2.60
N ARG A 5 10.32 -10.98 2.92
CA ARG A 5 11.11 -10.63 4.10
C ARG A 5 10.79 -9.22 4.57
N ILE A 6 10.86 -9.00 5.88
CA ILE A 6 10.92 -7.67 6.46
C ILE A 6 12.01 -7.63 7.52
N LEU A 7 12.89 -6.64 7.43
CA LEU A 7 13.91 -6.32 8.41
C LEU A 7 13.69 -4.89 8.90
N ILE A 8 13.62 -4.71 10.22
CA ILE A 8 13.46 -3.41 10.89
C ILE A 8 14.47 -3.35 12.04
N PRO A 9 15.58 -2.60 11.89
CA PRO A 9 16.59 -2.48 12.94
C PRO A 9 16.02 -1.80 14.19
N THR A 10 15.24 -0.73 14.00
CA THR A 10 14.62 0.01 15.10
C THR A 10 13.33 0.67 14.66
N PHE A 11 12.23 0.33 15.33
CA PHE A 11 10.96 1.04 15.20
C PHE A 11 10.12 0.85 16.46
N ARG A 12 9.93 1.93 17.23
CA ARG A 12 9.19 1.89 18.50
C ARG A 12 9.80 0.84 19.47
N ASN A 13 9.09 -0.24 19.76
CA ASN A 13 9.59 -1.34 20.59
C ASN A 13 10.12 -2.54 19.78
N LEU A 14 10.12 -2.47 18.44
CA LEU A 14 10.77 -3.46 17.58
C LEU A 14 12.26 -3.15 17.52
N ARG A 15 13.08 -4.16 17.78
CA ARG A 15 14.56 -4.11 17.76
C ARG A 15 15.07 -5.31 16.99
N ASP A 16 15.91 -5.05 15.99
CA ASP A 16 16.53 -6.07 15.14
C ASP A 16 15.53 -7.12 14.64
N LEU A 17 14.33 -6.67 14.28
CA LEU A 17 13.28 -7.56 13.83
C LEU A 17 13.62 -8.02 12.41
N ASP A 18 13.70 -9.33 12.21
CA ASP A 18 13.92 -9.96 10.91
C ASP A 18 12.95 -11.13 10.75
N ILE A 19 12.01 -11.00 9.82
CA ILE A 19 10.99 -12.01 9.54
C ILE A 19 11.10 -12.39 8.08
N ALA A 20 11.40 -13.66 7.82
CA ALA A 20 11.22 -14.29 6.52
C ALA A 20 9.84 -14.97 6.46
N PHE A 21 9.10 -14.73 5.39
CA PHE A 21 7.77 -15.27 5.17
C PHE A 21 7.86 -16.46 4.21
N ALA A 22 7.43 -17.63 4.67
CA ALA A 22 7.17 -18.74 3.76
C ALA A 22 6.03 -18.37 2.80
N THR A 23 6.20 -18.70 1.52
CA THR A 23 5.21 -18.47 0.46
C THR A 23 4.40 -19.72 0.13
N HIS A 24 4.88 -20.89 0.52
CA HIS A 24 4.25 -22.19 0.28
C HIS A 24 4.28 -23.03 1.56
N LEU A 25 3.25 -23.85 1.75
CA LEU A 25 3.22 -24.84 2.82
C LEU A 25 4.23 -25.94 2.52
N GLN A 26 4.91 -26.41 3.57
CA GLN A 26 5.75 -27.59 3.46
C GLN A 26 4.87 -28.82 3.15
N PRO A 27 5.30 -29.72 2.27
CA PRO A 27 4.59 -30.98 2.04
C PRO A 27 4.50 -31.76 3.35
N THR A 28 3.33 -32.28 3.67
CA THR A 28 3.20 -33.23 4.78
C THR A 28 3.98 -34.50 4.45
N VAL A 29 4.66 -35.05 5.46
CA VAL A 29 5.40 -36.31 5.35
C VAL A 29 4.44 -37.40 4.83
N GLY A 30 4.72 -37.93 3.63
CA GLY A 30 3.89 -38.96 2.97
C GLY A 30 3.11 -38.49 1.73
N ALA A 31 3.06 -37.19 1.42
CA ALA A 31 2.48 -36.66 0.19
C ALA A 31 3.59 -36.15 -0.76
N THR A 32 4.25 -37.06 -1.47
CA THR A 32 5.41 -36.73 -2.32
C THR A 32 5.06 -36.09 -3.67
N ASP A 33 3.81 -36.22 -4.13
CA ASP A 33 3.41 -35.83 -5.50
C ASP A 33 2.41 -34.66 -5.57
N ALA A 34 2.04 -34.06 -4.44
CA ALA A 34 1.12 -32.91 -4.44
C ALA A 34 1.88 -31.60 -4.74
N PRO A 35 1.39 -30.74 -5.67
CA PRO A 35 2.01 -29.45 -5.92
C PRO A 35 2.00 -28.58 -4.64
N PRO A 36 3.04 -27.77 -4.41
CA PRO A 36 3.14 -26.96 -3.21
C PRO A 36 1.98 -25.97 -3.11
N LYS A 37 1.29 -25.97 -1.97
CA LYS A 37 0.12 -25.11 -1.76
C LYS A 37 0.57 -23.72 -1.31
N PRO A 38 0.18 -22.63 -2.01
CA PRO A 38 0.58 -21.28 -1.63
C PRO A 38 -0.08 -20.83 -0.33
N ILE A 39 0.67 -20.11 0.50
CA ILE A 39 0.16 -19.47 1.72
C ILE A 39 -0.56 -18.18 1.31
N ARG A 40 -1.79 -18.00 1.79
CA ARG A 40 -2.62 -16.82 1.47
C ARG A 40 -2.82 -15.87 2.64
N SER A 41 -2.51 -16.31 3.85
CA SER A 41 -2.64 -15.53 5.06
C SER A 41 -1.55 -15.90 6.05
N HIS A 42 -1.09 -14.89 6.78
CA HIS A 42 -0.18 -15.03 7.90
C HIS A 42 -0.89 -14.51 9.15
N VAL A 43 -0.65 -15.16 10.28
CA VAL A 43 -1.25 -14.78 11.55
C VAL A 43 -0.12 -14.50 12.55
N LEU A 44 -0.14 -13.33 13.16
CA LEU A 44 0.78 -12.95 14.22
C LEU A 44 0.03 -12.93 15.56
N ILE A 45 0.46 -13.76 16.50
CA ILE A 45 -0.18 -13.96 17.81
C ILE A 45 0.82 -13.67 18.93
N GLY A 46 0.35 -13.12 20.04
CA GLY A 46 1.16 -12.83 21.22
C GLY A 46 0.42 -11.94 22.22
N GLN A 47 0.97 -11.79 23.42
CA GLN A 47 0.39 -10.95 24.47
C GLN A 47 0.29 -9.47 24.09
N ASN A 48 -0.51 -8.70 24.81
CA ASN A 48 -0.60 -7.25 24.59
C ASN A 48 0.75 -6.57 24.88
N GLY A 49 1.08 -5.53 24.10
CA GLY A 49 2.36 -4.82 24.24
C GLY A 49 3.57 -5.46 23.55
N THR A 50 3.46 -6.67 23.00
CA THR A 50 4.60 -7.37 22.34
C THR A 50 5.01 -6.81 20.97
N GLY A 51 4.44 -5.67 20.53
CA GLY A 51 4.83 -5.02 19.27
C GLY A 51 4.05 -5.48 18.02
N LYS A 52 3.05 -6.36 18.13
CA LYS A 52 2.24 -6.82 16.98
C LYS A 52 1.67 -5.66 16.16
N SER A 53 0.98 -4.72 16.82
CA SER A 53 0.42 -3.54 16.15
C SER A 53 1.50 -2.62 15.58
N ASN A 54 2.69 -2.58 16.19
CA ASN A 54 3.81 -1.79 15.66
C ASN A 54 4.39 -2.40 14.38
N LEU A 55 4.42 -3.73 14.24
CA LEU A 55 4.81 -4.37 12.97
C LEU A 55 3.82 -4.05 11.85
N ILE A 56 2.52 -4.14 12.14
CA ILE A 56 1.48 -3.75 11.19
C ILE A 56 1.60 -2.27 10.80
N GLU A 57 1.82 -1.40 11.79
CA GLU A 57 2.02 0.03 11.55
C GLU A 57 3.26 0.32 10.70
N ALA A 58 4.37 -0.38 10.92
CA ALA A 58 5.58 -0.25 10.13
C ALA A 58 5.33 -0.61 8.65
N LEU A 59 4.69 -1.76 8.40
CA LEU A 59 4.31 -2.19 7.05
C LEU A 59 3.42 -1.14 6.35
N LEU A 60 2.39 -0.66 7.04
CA LEU A 60 1.48 0.36 6.52
C LEU A 60 2.22 1.67 6.21
N THR A 61 3.14 2.07 7.08
CA THR A 61 3.92 3.30 6.93
C THR A 61 4.84 3.22 5.71
N ILE A 62 5.53 2.09 5.50
CA ILE A 62 6.39 1.86 4.33
C ILE A 62 5.59 2.00 3.03
N PHE A 63 4.47 1.28 2.89
CA PHE A 63 3.68 1.36 1.66
C PHE A 63 3.06 2.73 1.44
N ARG A 64 2.54 3.37 2.50
CA ARG A 64 1.99 4.73 2.44
C ARG A 64 3.06 5.71 1.95
N ASP A 65 4.24 5.68 2.53
CA ASP A 65 5.29 6.65 2.21
C ASP A 65 5.83 6.43 0.80
N VAL A 66 5.99 5.17 0.37
CA VAL A 66 6.34 4.85 -1.02
C VAL A 66 5.27 5.38 -1.98
N ASP A 67 3.99 5.07 -1.77
CA ASP A 67 2.88 5.44 -2.66
C ASP A 67 2.64 6.96 -2.77
N LEU A 68 2.92 7.68 -1.68
CA LEU A 68 2.79 9.14 -1.57
C LEU A 68 4.06 9.91 -1.94
N ASP A 69 5.10 9.24 -2.44
CA ASP A 69 6.42 9.80 -2.79
C ASP A 69 7.12 10.54 -1.63
N ARG A 70 6.99 10.01 -0.42
CA ARG A 70 7.56 10.59 0.81
C ARG A 70 8.94 10.02 1.12
N GLU A 71 9.69 10.75 1.94
CA GLU A 71 10.93 10.29 2.55
C GLU A 71 10.64 9.12 3.51
N ALA A 72 11.60 8.21 3.67
CA ALA A 72 11.46 7.09 4.59
C ALA A 72 11.43 7.57 6.05
N ALA A 73 10.43 7.13 6.81
CA ALA A 73 10.27 7.54 8.20
C ALA A 73 11.22 6.84 9.20
N PHE A 74 11.81 5.70 8.81
CA PHE A 74 12.72 4.88 9.61
C PHE A 74 13.49 3.91 8.70
N ASP A 75 14.49 3.22 9.27
CA ASP A 75 15.32 2.25 8.55
C ASP A 75 14.59 0.91 8.39
N TYR A 76 14.65 0.33 7.20
CA TYR A 76 14.04 -0.98 6.93
C TYR A 76 14.60 -1.64 5.66
N THR A 77 14.38 -2.94 5.56
CA THR A 77 14.39 -3.68 4.29
C THR A 77 13.07 -4.42 4.15
N LEU A 78 12.39 -4.24 3.03
CA LEU A 78 11.15 -4.94 2.71
C LEU A 78 11.27 -5.62 1.35
N GLU A 79 11.01 -6.92 1.33
CA GLU A 79 10.98 -7.72 0.12
C GLU A 79 9.60 -8.36 -0.06
N TYR A 80 9.07 -8.28 -1.27
CA TYR A 80 7.80 -8.89 -1.62
C TYR A 80 7.77 -9.29 -3.09
N SER A 81 6.93 -10.26 -3.42
CA SER A 81 6.59 -10.61 -4.79
C SER A 81 5.21 -10.09 -5.16
N ILE A 82 5.09 -9.56 -6.38
CA ILE A 82 3.83 -9.04 -6.90
C ILE A 82 3.80 -9.20 -8.41
N ARG A 83 2.74 -9.83 -8.93
CA ARG A 83 2.48 -9.99 -10.38
C ARG A 83 3.69 -10.54 -11.18
N GLY A 84 4.47 -11.45 -10.58
CA GLY A 84 5.64 -12.07 -11.21
C GLY A 84 6.98 -11.37 -10.93
N TYR A 85 6.96 -10.16 -10.37
CA TYR A 85 8.15 -9.40 -10.00
C TYR A 85 8.53 -9.61 -8.54
N VAL A 86 9.81 -9.54 -8.24
CA VAL A 86 10.36 -9.42 -6.88
C VAL A 86 10.81 -7.99 -6.68
N VAL A 87 10.22 -7.32 -5.69
CA VAL A 87 10.55 -5.94 -5.33
C VAL A 87 11.24 -5.93 -3.97
N ARG A 88 12.37 -5.23 -3.90
CA ARG A 88 13.09 -4.94 -2.66
C ARG A 88 13.16 -3.45 -2.44
N ILE A 89 12.82 -2.99 -1.24
CA ILE A 89 12.88 -1.59 -0.84
C ILE A 89 13.75 -1.51 0.40
N GLU A 90 14.78 -0.66 0.37
CA GLU A 90 15.71 -0.48 1.50
C GLU A 90 15.84 1.01 1.85
N ALA A 91 15.56 1.33 3.11
CA ALA A 91 15.78 2.64 3.67
C ALA A 91 16.90 2.57 4.71
N ASP A 92 17.90 3.44 4.53
CA ASP A 92 18.90 3.81 5.51
C ASP A 92 18.84 5.34 5.63
N THR A 93 18.10 5.81 6.64
CA THR A 93 17.79 7.23 6.84
C THR A 93 19.04 8.06 7.14
N SER A 94 20.16 7.42 7.50
CA SER A 94 21.45 8.08 7.68
C SER A 94 22.16 8.38 6.36
N LYS A 95 21.85 7.63 5.30
CA LYS A 95 22.50 7.71 3.98
C LYS A 95 21.63 8.38 2.93
N GLN A 96 20.32 8.15 2.97
CA GLN A 96 19.40 8.68 1.97
C GLN A 96 18.02 9.01 2.54
N LYS A 97 17.38 10.01 1.93
CA LYS A 97 16.00 10.42 2.27
C LYS A 97 14.95 9.47 1.68
N ARG A 98 15.12 9.09 0.41
CA ARG A 98 14.22 8.17 -0.31
C ARG A 98 14.83 6.77 -0.34
N PRO A 99 14.06 5.71 -0.12
CA PRO A 99 14.59 4.35 -0.15
C PRO A 99 15.19 4.00 -1.51
N TYR A 100 16.21 3.13 -1.48
CA TYR A 100 16.68 2.42 -2.66
C TYR A 100 15.68 1.32 -3.03
N VAL A 101 15.51 1.10 -4.32
CA VAL A 101 14.56 0.11 -4.86
C VAL A 101 15.30 -0.83 -5.79
N TRP A 102 14.91 -2.10 -5.76
CA TRP A 102 15.30 -3.07 -6.76
C TRP A 102 14.07 -3.83 -7.25
N VAL A 103 14.01 -4.07 -8.56
CA VAL A 103 12.98 -4.89 -9.21
C VAL A 103 13.70 -5.99 -9.96
N ASP A 104 13.47 -7.24 -9.58
CA ASP A 104 14.18 -8.43 -10.08
C ASP A 104 15.71 -8.27 -10.03
N GLY A 105 16.20 -7.64 -8.96
CA GLY A 105 17.63 -7.38 -8.73
C GLY A 105 18.20 -6.17 -9.47
N LYS A 106 17.46 -5.55 -10.40
CA LYS A 106 17.87 -4.31 -11.07
C LYS A 106 17.57 -3.11 -10.18
N ALA A 107 18.58 -2.25 -9.96
CA ALA A 107 18.43 -1.03 -9.19
C ALA A 107 17.52 -0.02 -9.91
N GLU A 108 16.56 0.53 -9.17
CA GLU A 108 15.56 1.48 -9.65
C GLU A 108 15.34 2.58 -8.60
N SER A 109 14.61 3.62 -8.98
CA SER A 109 14.21 4.70 -8.05
C SER A 109 12.86 4.42 -7.40
N GLN A 110 12.55 5.08 -6.28
CA GLN A 110 11.18 5.09 -5.73
C GLN A 110 10.15 5.57 -6.78
N GLY A 111 10.50 6.59 -7.58
CA GLY A 111 9.64 7.10 -8.65
C GLY A 111 9.33 6.05 -9.72
N TYR A 112 10.20 5.07 -9.92
CA TYR A 112 9.94 3.94 -10.81
C TYR A 112 8.71 3.13 -10.34
N LEU A 113 8.55 2.89 -9.04
CA LEU A 113 7.37 2.21 -8.50
C LEU A 113 6.08 3.03 -8.69
N LEU A 114 6.19 4.36 -8.66
CA LEU A 114 5.05 5.26 -8.85
C LEU A 114 4.58 5.32 -10.31
N ASN A 115 5.52 5.19 -11.24
CA ASN A 115 5.24 5.11 -12.68
C ASN A 115 4.77 3.70 -13.10
N ASN A 116 5.15 2.68 -12.35
CA ASN A 116 4.80 1.28 -12.58
C ASN A 116 3.97 0.75 -11.39
N ARG A 117 2.76 1.29 -11.23
CA ARG A 117 1.87 1.03 -10.08
C ARG A 117 1.53 -0.46 -9.90
N GLU A 118 1.71 -1.28 -10.93
CA GLU A 118 1.58 -2.73 -10.86
C GLU A 118 2.58 -3.41 -9.92
N LEU A 119 3.71 -2.74 -9.64
CA LEU A 119 4.71 -3.17 -8.67
C LEU A 119 4.35 -2.80 -7.24
N LEU A 120 3.24 -2.10 -7.02
CA LEU A 120 2.68 -1.79 -5.70
C LEU A 120 1.36 -2.53 -5.48
N PRO A 121 0.99 -2.83 -4.21
CA PRO A 121 -0.36 -3.29 -3.92
C PRO A 121 -1.38 -2.24 -4.35
N ALA A 122 -2.40 -2.66 -5.10
CA ALA A 122 -3.44 -1.75 -5.58
C ALA A 122 -4.23 -1.11 -4.43
N HIS A 123 -4.48 -1.90 -3.37
CA HIS A 123 -5.16 -1.47 -2.17
C HIS A 123 -4.57 -2.16 -0.95
N ILE A 124 -4.54 -1.44 0.16
CA ILE A 124 -4.24 -1.98 1.48
C ILE A 124 -5.41 -1.62 2.38
N PHE A 125 -5.98 -2.63 3.04
CA PHE A 125 -7.06 -2.46 4.00
C PHE A 125 -6.57 -2.93 5.37
N ALA A 126 -6.89 -2.16 6.41
CA ALA A 126 -6.63 -2.54 7.79
C ALA A 126 -7.94 -2.52 8.58
N TYR A 127 -8.19 -3.61 9.30
CA TYR A 127 -9.26 -3.69 10.28
C TYR A 127 -8.64 -3.78 11.67
N TYR A 128 -9.01 -2.86 12.55
CA TYR A 128 -8.54 -2.82 13.93
C TYR A 128 -9.73 -2.86 14.88
N SER A 129 -9.68 -3.75 15.87
CA SER A 129 -10.72 -3.82 16.90
C SER A 129 -10.52 -2.69 17.90
N GLY A 130 -11.48 -1.76 17.97
CA GLY A 130 -11.41 -0.57 18.82
C GLY A 130 -10.83 0.65 18.10
N ARG A 131 -10.66 1.76 18.85
CA ARG A 131 -10.11 3.00 18.30
C ARG A 131 -8.59 2.95 18.29
N ASN A 132 -7.99 3.21 17.13
CA ASN A 132 -6.55 3.38 16.99
C ASN A 132 -6.26 4.52 16.01
N GLU A 133 -6.27 5.73 16.56
CA GLU A 133 -6.10 6.99 15.82
C GLU A 133 -4.75 7.03 15.08
N ARG A 134 -3.74 6.33 15.57
CA ARG A 134 -2.43 6.26 14.91
C ARG A 134 -2.48 5.47 13.62
N ILE A 135 -3.07 4.28 13.63
CA ILE A 135 -3.23 3.47 12.41
C ILE A 135 -4.19 4.19 11.46
N GLU A 136 -5.29 4.73 11.98
CA GLU A 136 -6.25 5.51 11.20
C GLU A 136 -5.58 6.69 10.48
N ALA A 137 -4.70 7.42 11.16
CA ALA A 137 -3.97 8.54 10.59
C ALA A 137 -3.08 8.17 9.40
N LEU A 138 -2.65 6.91 9.27
CA LEU A 138 -1.89 6.45 8.12
C LEU A 138 -2.73 6.46 6.83
N PHE A 139 -4.06 6.35 6.94
CA PHE A 139 -4.96 6.29 5.79
C PHE A 139 -5.55 7.65 5.38
N HIS A 140 -5.49 8.67 6.25
CA HIS A 140 -6.15 9.96 6.02
C HIS A 140 -5.80 10.61 4.67
N GLU A 141 -4.53 10.63 4.27
CA GLU A 141 -4.15 11.27 3.00
C GLU A 141 -4.71 10.50 1.78
N HIS A 142 -4.72 9.16 1.81
CA HIS A 142 -5.33 8.36 0.74
C HIS A 142 -6.85 8.53 0.72
N GLN A 143 -7.49 8.59 1.88
CA GLN A 143 -8.94 8.82 2.00
C GLN A 143 -9.32 10.21 1.48
N ARG A 144 -8.56 11.24 1.83
CA ARG A 144 -8.72 12.60 1.31
C ARG A 144 -8.60 12.63 -0.21
N ARG A 145 -7.55 12.04 -0.78
CA ARG A 145 -7.35 11.96 -2.24
C ARG A 145 -8.42 11.14 -2.95
N PHE A 146 -9.01 10.14 -2.27
CA PHE A 146 -10.12 9.37 -2.80
C PHE A 146 -11.40 10.22 -2.84
N ASN A 147 -11.76 10.87 -1.72
CA ASN A 147 -12.95 11.72 -1.63
C ASN A 147 -12.90 12.88 -2.62
N GLN A 148 -11.77 13.57 -2.72
CA GLN A 148 -11.58 14.67 -3.69
C GLN A 148 -11.81 14.23 -5.13
N ARG A 149 -11.35 13.02 -5.50
CA ARG A 149 -11.59 12.48 -6.85
C ARG A 149 -13.08 12.18 -7.07
N GLN A 150 -13.77 11.65 -6.08
CA GLN A 150 -15.22 11.40 -6.19
C GLN A 150 -16.03 12.70 -6.29
N GLU A 151 -15.64 13.74 -5.54
CA GLU A 151 -16.26 15.08 -5.62
C GLU A 151 -16.06 15.70 -7.00
N ILE A 152 -14.85 15.62 -7.57
CA ILE A 152 -14.53 16.11 -8.92
C ILE A 152 -15.34 15.36 -9.98
N THR A 153 -15.35 14.01 -9.94
CA THR A 153 -16.14 13.21 -10.88
C THR A 153 -17.63 13.53 -10.79
N THR A 154 -18.15 13.77 -9.58
CA THR A 154 -19.55 14.18 -9.40
C THR A 154 -19.82 15.57 -9.98
N ALA A 155 -18.88 16.51 -9.83
CA ALA A 155 -19.00 17.86 -10.37
C ALA A 155 -18.92 17.91 -11.91
N GLU A 156 -18.02 17.13 -12.53
CA GLU A 156 -17.90 17.04 -13.99
C GLU A 156 -19.17 16.46 -14.65
N VAL A 157 -19.75 15.41 -14.04
CA VAL A 157 -21.02 14.82 -14.52
C VAL A 157 -22.18 15.83 -14.44
N LEU A 158 -22.19 16.70 -13.43
CA LEU A 158 -23.22 17.73 -13.27
C LEU A 158 -23.03 18.91 -14.23
N SER A 159 -21.79 19.30 -14.58
CA SER A 159 -21.54 20.36 -15.56
C SER A 159 -21.86 19.96 -16.99
N ASP A 160 -21.62 18.69 -17.36
CA ASP A 160 -21.91 18.18 -18.71
C ASP A 160 -23.42 17.97 -18.96
N THR A 161 -24.24 17.99 -17.92
CA THR A 161 -25.70 17.82 -18.03
C THR A 161 -26.45 19.16 -18.00
N TYR A 162 -25.77 20.28 -17.75
CA TYR A 162 -26.36 21.62 -17.68
C TYR A 162 -25.72 22.59 -18.69
N GLU A 163 -25.94 22.35 -19.99
CA GLU A 163 -25.96 23.44 -20.97
C GLU A 163 -27.36 24.08 -20.91
N ALA A 164 -27.49 25.20 -20.21
CA ALA A 164 -28.69 26.03 -20.34
C ALA A 164 -28.76 26.55 -21.79
N PRO A 165 -29.84 26.27 -22.55
CA PRO A 165 -29.94 26.75 -23.93
C PRO A 165 -30.09 28.26 -23.94
N ASP A 166 -29.01 28.95 -24.30
CA ASP A 166 -28.97 30.39 -24.46
C ASP A 166 -29.28 30.74 -25.93
N ARG A 167 -30.56 31.00 -26.22
CA ARG A 167 -31.05 32.05 -27.16
C ARG A 167 -32.53 31.85 -27.56
N MET A 168 -33.32 32.86 -27.18
CA MET A 168 -34.24 33.65 -28.02
C MET A 168 -35.03 32.92 -29.13
N ILE A 169 -36.34 32.76 -28.91
CA ILE A 169 -37.34 32.86 -29.96
C ILE A 169 -38.41 33.86 -29.49
N GLU A 170 -38.30 35.10 -29.98
CA GLU A 170 -39.45 35.96 -30.23
C GLU A 170 -40.35 35.30 -31.29
N LEU A 171 -41.67 35.51 -31.19
CA LEU A 171 -42.73 35.52 -32.23
C LEU A 171 -44.04 35.05 -31.56
N GLU A 172 -44.93 35.97 -31.19
CA GLU A 172 -46.00 36.55 -32.02
C GLU A 172 -47.11 35.56 -32.45
N GLU A 173 -48.30 35.91 -31.95
CA GLU A 173 -49.64 35.90 -32.56
C GLU A 173 -50.43 34.61 -32.93
N ALA A 174 -51.73 34.77 -32.64
CA ALA A 174 -52.93 34.29 -33.36
C ALA A 174 -53.51 32.90 -33.02
N LEU A 175 -54.44 32.87 -32.04
CA LEU A 175 -55.91 32.79 -32.24
C LEU A 175 -56.64 32.56 -30.90
#